data_AF-A0A8T6ZRL7-F1
#
_entry.id   AF-A0A8T6ZRL7-F1
#
_cell.length_a   1.000
_cell.length_b   1.000
_cell.length_c   1.000
_cell.angle_alpha   90.00
_cell.angle_beta   90.00
_cell.angle_gamma   90.00
#
_symmetry.space_group_name_H-M   'P 1'
#
loop_
_entity.id
_entity.type
_entity.pdbx_description
1 polymer ?
#
loop_
_entity_poly.entity_id
_entity_poly.type
_entity_poly.pdbx_seq_one_letter_code
_entity_poly.pdbx_strand_id
1 'polypeptide(L)'
;LGFTGVLTLLGGLRELIGNGTVLSNLQLLLGSPAASTGIELPVTGILVAVLPPGAFFGLAFLVAAKNYLDARRAPPATPETTELSP
;
A
#
# COMPACT_ATOMS: atom_id res chain seq x y z
N LEU A 1 -6.64 -9.46 10.81
CA LEU A 1 -5.37 -9.21 10.08
C LEU A 1 -5.48 -8.21 8.91
N GLY A 2 -6.68 -7.80 8.46
CA GLY A 2 -6.82 -6.90 7.29
C GLY A 2 -6.18 -5.52 7.47
N PHE A 3 -6.62 -4.74 8.47
CA PHE A 3 -6.13 -3.38 8.69
C PHE A 3 -4.62 -3.32 9.00
N THR A 4 -4.12 -4.23 9.84
CA THR A 4 -2.68 -4.36 10.11
C THR A 4 -1.89 -4.60 8.83
N GLY A 5 -2.37 -5.49 7.94
CA GLY A 5 -1.72 -5.73 6.65
C GLY A 5 -1.70 -4.49 5.75
N VAL A 6 -2.79 -3.70 5.74
CA VAL A 6 -2.85 -2.42 5.03
C VAL A 6 -1.81 -1.44 5.58
N LEU A 7 -1.72 -1.29 6.91
CA LEU A 7 -0.75 -0.38 7.53
C LEU A 7 0.71 -0.82 7.28
N THR A 8 1.01 -2.12 7.39
CA THR A 8 2.35 -2.66 7.10
C THR A 8 2.74 -2.40 5.65
N LEU A 9 1.83 -2.66 4.71
CA LEU A 9 2.09 -2.44 3.29
C LEU A 9 2.25 -0.95 2.97
N LEU A 10 1.41 -0.09 3.54
CA LEU A 10 1.47 1.36 3.34
C LEU A 10 2.75 1.96 3.93
N GLY A 11 3.17 1.51 5.12
CA GLY A 11 4.43 1.90 5.76
C GLY A 11 5.65 1.48 4.93
N GLY A 12 5.67 0.22 4.46
CA GLY A 12 6.76 -0.30 3.63
C GLY A 12 6.89 0.44 2.29
N LEU A 13 5.78 0.68 1.58
CA LEU A 13 5.77 1.45 0.33
C LEU A 13 6.25 2.89 0.55
N ARG A 14 5.89 3.50 1.67
CA ARG A 14 6.30 4.86 2.03
C ARG A 14 7.80 4.97 2.25
N GLU A 15 8.42 4.03 2.94
CA GLU A 15 9.87 4.02 3.12
C GLU A 15 10.60 3.75 1.79
N LEU A 16 10.08 2.81 1.00
CA LEU A 16 10.66 2.41 -0.29
C LEU A 16 10.64 3.55 -1.31
N ILE A 17 9.50 4.18 -1.53
CA ILE A 17 9.34 5.26 -2.52
C ILE A 17 9.90 6.58 -1.98
N GLY A 18 9.79 6.79 -0.66
CA GLY A 18 10.12 8.06 -0.03
C GLY A 18 11.61 8.26 0.24
N ASN A 19 12.29 7.23 0.75
CA ASN A 19 13.69 7.31 1.13
C ASN A 19 14.59 6.35 0.35
N GLY A 20 14.01 5.46 -0.46
CA GLY A 20 14.79 4.41 -1.13
C GLY A 20 15.30 3.35 -0.16
N THR A 21 14.75 3.27 1.04
CA THR A 21 15.21 2.36 2.09
C THR A 21 14.08 1.49 2.59
N VAL A 22 14.39 0.31 3.07
CA VAL A 22 13.45 -0.56 3.78
C VAL A 22 14.03 -0.81 5.16
N LEU A 23 13.33 -0.39 6.22
CA LEU A 23 13.67 -0.64 7.63
C LEU A 23 15.00 -0.01 8.12
N SER A 24 15.70 0.80 7.32
CA SER A 24 16.94 1.46 7.74
C SER A 24 16.73 2.44 8.91
N ASN A 25 15.52 2.98 9.05
CA ASN A 25 15.18 3.88 10.15
C ASN A 25 14.92 3.14 11.49
N LEU A 26 14.82 1.81 11.51
CA LEU A 26 14.67 1.07 12.77
C LEU A 26 15.88 1.24 13.69
N GLN A 27 17.06 1.50 13.15
CA GLN A 27 18.24 1.80 13.95
C GLN A 27 18.04 3.01 14.86
N LEU A 28 17.28 4.02 14.42
CA LEU A 28 16.96 5.20 15.24
C LEU A 28 16.01 4.86 16.40
N LEU A 29 15.14 3.85 16.23
CA LEU A 29 14.20 3.41 17.25
C LEU A 29 14.80 2.36 18.21
N LEU A 30 15.63 1.45 17.70
CA LEU A 30 16.11 0.25 18.41
C LEU A 30 17.59 0.37 18.84
N GLY A 31 18.31 1.38 18.36
CA GLY A 31 19.73 1.59 18.65
C GLY A 31 20.65 0.59 17.95
N SER A 32 21.86 0.40 18.50
CA SER A 32 22.91 -0.48 17.98
C SER A 32 22.50 -1.88 17.49
N PRO A 33 21.53 -2.60 18.09
CA PRO A 33 21.17 -3.94 17.60
C PRO A 33 20.48 -3.97 16.22
N ALA A 34 19.99 -2.84 15.68
CA ALA A 34 19.27 -2.79 14.41
C ALA A 34 20.09 -2.20 13.23
N ALA A 35 21.39 -1.95 13.44
CA ALA A 35 22.27 -1.32 12.45
C ALA A 35 22.41 -2.11 11.14
N SER A 36 22.10 -3.41 11.13
CA SER A 36 22.24 -4.28 9.97
C SER A 36 20.91 -4.74 9.35
N THR A 37 19.77 -4.19 9.79
CA THR A 37 18.44 -4.65 9.34
C THR A 37 17.89 -3.87 8.14
N GLY A 38 18.48 -2.70 7.84
CA GLY A 38 18.07 -1.86 6.72
C GLY A 38 18.59 -2.33 5.36
N ILE A 39 17.74 -2.25 4.34
CA ILE A 39 18.16 -2.40 2.94
C ILE A 39 18.06 -1.03 2.28
N GLU A 40 19.17 -0.54 1.74
CA GLU A 40 19.21 0.69 0.95
C GLU A 40 19.19 0.36 -0.54
N LEU A 41 18.35 1.06 -1.29
CA LEU A 41 18.25 0.98 -2.73
C LEU A 41 18.79 2.27 -3.35
N PRO A 42 19.47 2.20 -4.50
CA PRO A 42 20.02 3.36 -5.19
C PRO A 42 18.93 4.12 -5.96
N VAL A 43 17.87 4.53 -5.28
CA VAL A 43 16.75 5.28 -5.85
C VAL A 43 16.64 6.65 -5.18
N THR A 44 16.42 7.68 -5.99
CA THR A 44 16.18 9.03 -5.47
C THR A 44 14.77 9.07 -4.87
N GLY A 45 14.72 9.19 -3.55
CA GLY A 45 13.46 9.25 -2.81
C GLY A 45 12.57 10.43 -3.23
N ILE A 46 11.26 10.22 -3.24
CA ILE A 46 10.27 11.26 -3.54
C ILE A 46 9.70 11.79 -2.22
N LEU A 47 9.96 13.07 -1.90
CA LEU A 47 9.51 13.68 -0.63
C LEU A 47 8.00 13.53 -0.40
N VAL A 48 7.19 13.67 -1.44
CA VAL A 48 5.73 13.53 -1.36
C VAL A 48 5.30 12.17 -0.78
N ALA A 49 6.06 11.11 -1.01
CA ALA A 49 5.75 9.78 -0.47
C ALA A 49 5.96 9.70 1.05
N VAL A 50 6.89 10.50 1.60
CA VAL A 50 7.21 10.54 3.04
C VAL A 50 6.21 11.38 3.84
N LEU A 51 5.60 12.39 3.20
CA LEU A 51 4.65 13.34 3.80
C LEU A 51 3.23 12.75 3.99
N PRO A 52 2.37 13.37 4.83
CA PRO A 52 0.95 12.99 4.99
C PRO A 52 0.18 12.73 3.68
N PRO A 53 0.28 13.57 2.62
CA PRO A 53 -0.27 13.27 1.29
C PRO A 53 0.08 11.88 0.74
N GLY A 54 1.30 11.39 0.93
CA GLY A 54 1.75 10.09 0.43
C GLY A 54 0.91 8.91 0.95
N ALA A 55 0.47 8.97 2.21
CA ALA A 55 -0.39 7.96 2.80
C ALA A 55 -1.78 7.91 2.15
N PHE A 56 -2.33 9.07 1.78
CA PHE A 56 -3.62 9.15 1.07
C PHE A 56 -3.51 8.57 -0.34
N PHE A 57 -2.42 8.86 -1.06
CA PHE A 57 -2.18 8.26 -2.38
C PHE A 57 -1.99 6.75 -2.31
N GLY A 58 -1.22 6.25 -1.33
CA GLY A 58 -1.04 4.81 -1.14
C GLY A 58 -2.35 4.10 -0.79
N LEU A 59 -3.19 4.69 0.07
CA LEU A 59 -4.51 4.13 0.38
C LEU A 59 -5.42 4.13 -0.84
N ALA A 60 -5.47 5.22 -1.61
CA ALA A 60 -6.25 5.30 -2.83
C ALA A 60 -5.84 4.22 -3.85
N PHE A 61 -4.53 3.99 -3.99
CA PHE A 61 -3.99 2.93 -4.85
C PHE A 61 -4.40 1.53 -4.36
N LEU A 62 -4.32 1.26 -3.05
CA LEU A 62 -4.73 -0.02 -2.48
C LEU A 62 -6.22 -0.30 -2.68
N VAL A 63 -7.08 0.72 -2.50
CA VAL A 63 -8.52 0.60 -2.75
C VAL A 63 -8.81 0.36 -4.23
N ALA A 64 -8.14 1.08 -5.13
CA ALA A 64 -8.27 0.87 -6.57
C ALA A 64 -7.83 -0.55 -6.99
N ALA A 65 -6.69 -1.02 -6.47
CA ALA A 65 -6.18 -2.37 -6.74
C ALA A 65 -7.14 -3.45 -6.22
N LYS A 66 -7.71 -3.27 -5.01
CA LYS A 66 -8.73 -4.17 -4.49
C LYS A 66 -9.94 -4.17 -5.42
N ASN A 67 -10.50 -3.01 -5.74
CA ASN A 67 -11.69 -2.91 -6.59
C ASN A 67 -11.47 -3.58 -7.96
N TYR A 68 -10.27 -3.45 -8.52
CA TYR A 68 -9.88 -4.13 -9.75
C TYR A 68 -9.85 -5.65 -9.62
N LEU A 69 -9.27 -6.19 -8.53
CA LEU A 69 -9.26 -7.62 -8.27
C LEU A 69 -10.66 -8.18 -8.05
N ASP A 70 -11.52 -7.42 -7.38
CA ASP A 70 -12.91 -7.79 -7.13
C ASP A 70 -13.74 -7.79 -8.41
N ALA A 71 -13.57 -6.80 -9.28
CA ALA A 71 -14.24 -6.75 -10.58
C ALA A 71 -13.88 -7.96 -11.47
N ARG A 72 -12.67 -8.52 -11.33
CA ARG A 72 -12.26 -9.75 -12.03
C ARG A 72 -12.84 -11.02 -11.42
N ARG A 73 -13.21 -11.00 -10.14
CA ARG A 73 -13.78 -12.13 -9.41
C ARG A 73 -15.31 -12.11 -9.42
N ALA A 74 -15.90 -10.95 -9.69
CA ALA A 74 -17.34 -10.81 -9.85
C ALA A 74 -17.80 -11.73 -10.98
N PRO A 75 -18.70 -12.69 -10.70
CA PRO A 75 -19.42 -13.39 -11.77
C PRO A 75 -20.05 -12.35 -12.70
N PRO A 76 -20.19 -12.63 -14.00
CA PRO A 76 -20.95 -11.77 -14.89
C PRO A 76 -22.27 -11.48 -14.18
N ALA A 77 -22.56 -10.19 -13.95
CA ALA A 77 -23.84 -9.80 -13.38
C ALA A 77 -24.89 -10.31 -14.36
N THR A 78 -25.55 -11.42 -14.00
CA THR A 78 -26.73 -11.88 -14.71
C THR A 78 -27.66 -10.69 -14.66
N PRO A 79 -27.97 -10.05 -15.81
CA PRO A 79 -28.95 -9.01 -15.81
C PRO A 79 -30.22 -9.69 -15.31
N GLU A 80 -30.66 -9.35 -14.09
CA GLU A 80 -32.01 -9.69 -13.67
C GLU A 80 -32.89 -9.01 -14.70
N THR A 81 -33.38 -9.83 -15.63
CA THR A 81 -34.40 -9.46 -16.58
C THR A 81 -35.51 -8.89 -15.74
N THR A 82 -35.61 -7.56 -15.74
CA THR A 82 -36.80 -6.83 -15.37
C THR A 82 -37.80 -7.17 -16.47
N GLU A 83 -38.26 -8.43 -16.50
CA GLU A 83 -39.51 -8.80 -17.15
C GLU A 83 -40.59 -8.21 -16.24
N LEU A 84 -40.83 -6.92 -16.52
CA LEU A 84 -42.14 -6.35 -16.43
C LEU A 84 -43.13 -7.38 -16.97
N SER A 85 -43.92 -7.94 -16.05
CA SER A 85 -45.03 -8.83 -16.33
C SER A 85 -46.12 -8.50 -15.32
N PRO A 86 -47.42 -8.43 -15.69
CA PRO A 86 -48.04 -8.20 -16.99
C PRO A 86 -48.73 -6.82 -17.13
#